data_AF-A0A7L4P3X0-F1
#
_entry.id   AF-A0A7L4P3X0-F1
#
_cell.length_a   1.000
_cell.length_b   1.000
_cell.length_c   1.000
_cell.angle_alpha   90.00
_cell.angle_beta   90.00
_cell.angle_gamma   90.00
#
_symmetry.space_group_name_H-M   'P 1'
#
loop_
_entity.id
_entity.type
_entity.pdbx_description
1 polymer ?
#
loop_
_entity_poly.entity_id
_entity_poly.type
_entity_poly.pdbx_seq_one_letter_code
_entity_poly.pdbx_strand_id
1 'polypeptide(L)'
;MQGDLKDLLLGFRKHTGKTQSEIAQELEVPMEIETAIEWGTYKQPTEQLVDKIKKLTSQFDQNDLINIGRGYRLIDELGPDSKYFIRGLKQTRGIDPKELLNQPEEEFYRIIGSVNLDEFDVVMAGRKA
;
A
#
# COMPACT_ATOMS: atom_id res chain seq x y z
N MET A 1 -4.04 -6.90 11.97
CA MET A 1 -5.46 -7.04 11.56
C MET A 1 -6.22 -5.71 11.56
N GLN A 2 -6.46 -5.01 12.68
CA GLN A 2 -7.09 -3.66 12.59
C GLN A 2 -6.15 -2.59 12.00
N GLY A 3 -4.84 -2.69 12.27
CA GLY A 3 -3.83 -1.76 11.74
C GLY A 3 -3.60 -1.86 10.22
N ASP A 4 -3.95 -3.00 9.62
CA ASP A 4 -3.70 -3.28 8.20
C ASP A 4 -4.92 -2.97 7.31
N LEU A 5 -6.07 -2.62 7.91
CA LEU A 5 -7.31 -2.34 7.17
C LEU A 5 -7.16 -1.19 6.16
N LYS A 6 -6.38 -0.18 6.55
CA LYS A 6 -6.05 0.96 5.69
C LYS A 6 -5.27 0.54 4.45
N ASP A 7 -4.33 -0.39 4.60
CA ASP A 7 -3.46 -0.85 3.51
C ASP A 7 -4.14 -1.93 2.68
N LEU A 8 -4.95 -2.78 3.32
CA LEU A 8 -5.80 -3.75 2.64
C LEU A 8 -6.79 -3.06 1.69
N LEU A 9 -7.49 -2.02 2.16
CA LEU A 9 -8.50 -1.32 1.35
C LEU A 9 -7.84 -0.52 0.23
N LEU A 10 -6.75 0.21 0.53
CA LEU A 10 -5.96 0.92 -0.47
C LEU A 10 -5.40 -0.03 -1.52
N GLY A 11 -4.82 -1.15 -1.09
CA GLY A 11 -4.29 -2.18 -1.97
C GLY A 11 -5.35 -2.77 -2.88
N PHE A 12 -6.51 -3.11 -2.35
CA PHE A 12 -7.66 -3.58 -3.12
C PHE A 12 -8.08 -2.57 -4.20
N ARG A 13 -8.22 -1.30 -3.82
CA ARG A 13 -8.63 -0.23 -4.74
C ARG A 13 -7.61 -0.07 -5.87
N LYS A 14 -6.31 -0.09 -5.55
CA LYS A 14 -5.23 0.03 -6.52
C LYS A 14 -5.14 -1.18 -7.46
N HIS A 15 -5.22 -2.39 -6.91
CA HIS A 15 -5.23 -3.64 -7.68
C HIS A 15 -6.41 -3.72 -8.67
N THR A 16 -7.60 -3.29 -8.23
CA THR A 16 -8.82 -3.35 -9.06
C THR A 16 -9.03 -2.14 -9.95
N GLY A 17 -8.23 -1.07 -9.79
CA GLY A 17 -8.39 0.19 -10.51
C GLY A 17 -9.66 0.98 -10.15
N LYS A 18 -10.36 0.59 -9.07
CA LYS A 18 -11.60 1.24 -8.64
C LYS A 18 -11.34 2.62 -8.05
N THR A 19 -12.36 3.45 -8.09
CA THR A 19 -12.41 4.75 -7.41
C THR A 19 -12.87 4.57 -5.96
N GLN A 20 -12.55 5.54 -5.11
CA GLN A 20 -13.04 5.58 -3.72
C GLN A 20 -14.57 5.55 -3.63
N SER A 21 -15.25 6.21 -4.58
CA SER A 21 -16.72 6.21 -4.64
C SER A 21 -17.29 4.81 -4.91
N GLU A 22 -16.67 4.03 -5.80
CA GLU A 22 -17.11 2.66 -6.09
C GLU A 22 -16.91 1.74 -4.89
N ILE A 23 -15.77 1.86 -4.19
CA ILE A 23 -15.50 1.12 -2.95
C ILE A 23 -16.51 1.48 -1.86
N ALA A 24 -16.78 2.77 -1.66
CA ALA A 24 -17.74 3.24 -0.67
C ALA A 24 -19.16 2.72 -0.96
N GLN A 25 -19.56 2.69 -2.23
CA GLN A 25 -20.82 2.11 -2.66
C GLN A 25 -20.90 0.59 -2.37
N GLU A 26 -19.84 -0.17 -2.63
CA GLU A 26 -19.78 -1.62 -2.35
C GLU A 26 -19.79 -1.94 -0.85
N LEU A 27 -19.23 -1.05 -0.03
CA LEU A 27 -19.27 -1.17 1.43
C LEU A 27 -20.58 -0.61 2.04
N GLU A 28 -21.40 0.06 1.23
CA GLU A 28 -22.60 0.78 1.64
C GLU A 28 -22.32 1.80 2.75
N VAL A 29 -21.25 2.58 2.58
CA VAL A 29 -20.83 3.65 3.49
C VAL A 29 -20.66 4.96 2.74
N PRO A 30 -20.73 6.13 3.41
CA PRO A 30 -20.32 7.39 2.82
C PRO A 30 -18.85 7.36 2.37
N MET A 31 -18.53 8.08 1.30
CA MET A 31 -17.17 8.16 0.75
C MET A 31 -16.15 8.64 1.79
N GLU A 32 -16.57 9.52 2.69
CA GLU A 32 -15.74 10.04 3.78
C GLU A 32 -15.30 8.94 4.75
N ILE A 33 -16.11 7.88 4.93
CA ILE A 33 -15.75 6.74 5.77
C ILE A 33 -14.72 5.88 5.07
N GLU A 34 -14.92 5.59 3.78
CA GLU A 34 -13.92 4.89 2.96
C GLU A 34 -12.58 5.64 2.99
N THR A 35 -12.64 6.96 2.81
CA THR A 35 -11.46 7.82 2.85
C THR A 35 -10.81 7.75 4.23
N ALA A 36 -11.57 7.91 5.32
CA ALA A 36 -11.02 7.84 6.67
C ALA A 36 -10.36 6.47 6.97
N ILE A 37 -10.84 5.38 6.38
CA ILE A 37 -10.22 4.06 6.51
C ILE A 37 -8.89 4.01 5.76
N GLU A 38 -8.84 4.40 4.48
CA GLU A 38 -7.59 4.39 3.70
C GLU A 38 -6.51 5.29 4.32
N TRP A 39 -6.91 6.42 4.87
CA TRP A 39 -6.02 7.34 5.58
C TRP A 39 -5.64 6.87 6.99
N GLY A 40 -6.28 5.80 7.49
CA GLY A 40 -6.04 5.28 8.85
C GLY A 40 -6.52 6.22 9.96
N THR A 41 -7.36 7.20 9.64
CA THR A 41 -7.93 8.16 10.60
C THR A 41 -9.23 7.67 11.22
N TYR A 42 -9.84 6.62 10.65
CA TYR A 42 -11.02 5.96 11.19
C TYR A 42 -10.67 5.01 12.33
N LYS A 43 -10.65 5.54 13.56
CA LYS A 43 -10.06 4.86 14.73
C LYS A 43 -10.76 3.56 15.17
N GLN A 44 -12.06 3.43 14.95
CA GLN A 44 -12.84 2.30 15.45
C GLN A 44 -13.93 1.89 14.45
N PRO A 45 -13.57 1.15 13.39
CA PRO A 45 -14.57 0.56 12.50
C PRO A 45 -15.42 -0.46 13.23
N THR A 46 -16.72 -0.46 12.91
CA THR A 46 -17.65 -1.47 13.42
C THR A 46 -17.26 -2.86 12.91
N GLU A 47 -17.54 -3.90 13.69
CA GLU A 47 -17.27 -5.29 13.27
C GLU A 47 -17.94 -5.60 11.93
N GLN A 48 -19.16 -5.13 11.74
CA GLN A 48 -19.90 -5.27 10.48
C GLN A 48 -19.14 -4.67 9.29
N LEU A 49 -18.52 -3.50 9.44
CA LEU A 49 -17.75 -2.87 8.37
C LEU A 49 -16.45 -3.62 8.10
N VAL A 50 -15.77 -4.09 9.16
CA VAL A 50 -14.58 -4.94 9.03
C VAL A 50 -14.91 -6.20 8.25
N ASP A 51 -16.03 -6.86 8.55
CA ASP A 51 -16.46 -8.07 7.86
C ASP A 51 -16.85 -7.81 6.41
N LYS A 52 -17.49 -6.67 6.11
CA LYS A 52 -17.74 -6.24 4.74
C LYS A 52 -16.44 -6.07 3.95
N ILE A 53 -15.43 -5.42 4.52
CA ILE A 53 -14.13 -5.23 3.86
C ILE A 53 -13.41 -6.57 3.64
N LYS A 54 -13.44 -7.46 4.64
CA LYS A 54 -12.88 -8.81 4.49
C LYS A 54 -13.58 -9.62 3.41
N LYS A 55 -14.91 -9.53 3.33
CA LYS A 55 -15.70 -10.18 2.29
C LYS A 55 -15.39 -9.60 0.91
N LEU A 56 -15.31 -8.27 0.80
CA LEU A 56 -14.96 -7.57 -0.43
C LEU A 56 -13.59 -8.01 -0.98
N THR A 57 -12.63 -8.23 -0.09
CA THR A 57 -11.26 -8.62 -0.43
C THR A 57 -11.03 -10.14 -0.43
N SER A 58 -12.04 -10.95 -0.16
CA SER A 58 -11.90 -12.40 0.09
C SER A 58 -11.45 -13.22 -1.12
N GLN A 59 -11.61 -12.70 -2.34
CA GLN A 59 -11.20 -13.38 -3.57
C GLN A 59 -9.70 -13.20 -3.89
N PHE A 60 -9.00 -12.37 -3.11
CA PHE A 60 -7.61 -12.00 -3.31
C PHE A 60 -6.76 -12.47 -2.13
N ASP A 61 -5.45 -12.56 -2.33
CA ASP A 61 -4.53 -12.69 -1.22
C ASP A 61 -4.47 -11.37 -0.45
N GLN A 62 -5.00 -11.37 0.77
CA GLN A 62 -5.05 -10.17 1.59
C GLN A 62 -3.66 -9.66 1.98
N ASN A 63 -2.66 -10.53 2.13
CA ASN A 63 -1.30 -10.09 2.40
C ASN A 63 -0.72 -9.39 1.17
N ASP A 64 -1.07 -9.86 -0.02
CA ASP A 64 -0.64 -9.24 -1.26
C ASP A 64 -1.23 -7.84 -1.41
N LEU A 65 -2.54 -7.71 -1.20
CA LEU A 65 -3.22 -6.41 -1.16
C LEU A 65 -2.61 -5.48 -0.10
N ILE A 66 -2.34 -5.97 1.10
CA ILE A 66 -1.67 -5.17 2.15
C ILE A 66 -0.30 -4.68 1.67
N ASN A 67 0.50 -5.52 1.01
CA ASN A 67 1.82 -5.12 0.49
C ASN A 67 1.69 -4.07 -0.61
N ILE A 68 0.75 -4.23 -1.54
CA ILE A 68 0.45 -3.21 -2.56
C ILE A 68 0.11 -1.88 -1.88
N GLY A 69 -0.84 -1.89 -0.93
CA GLY A 69 -1.26 -0.69 -0.21
C GLY A 69 -0.12 -0.01 0.57
N ARG A 70 0.70 -0.81 1.26
CA ARG A 70 1.90 -0.32 1.95
C ARG A 70 2.90 0.30 0.98
N GLY A 71 3.16 -0.34 -0.16
CA GLY A 71 4.08 0.18 -1.16
C GLY A 71 3.64 1.52 -1.73
N TYR A 72 2.35 1.66 -2.06
CA TYR A 72 1.79 2.94 -2.51
C TYR A 72 1.97 4.03 -1.45
N ARG A 73 1.62 3.73 -0.20
CA ARG A 73 1.73 4.67 0.92
C ARG A 73 3.17 5.10 1.13
N LEU A 74 4.11 4.15 1.13
CA LEU A 74 5.53 4.43 1.29
C LEU A 74 6.04 5.42 0.24
N ILE A 75 5.76 5.16 -1.03
CA ILE A 75 6.24 6.04 -2.11
C ILE A 75 5.59 7.43 -2.02
N ASP A 76 4.32 7.51 -1.63
CA ASP A 76 3.62 8.78 -1.40
C ASP A 76 4.23 9.56 -0.22
N GLU A 77 4.48 8.89 0.90
CA GLU A 77 5.10 9.46 2.11
C GLU A 77 6.53 9.96 1.85
N LEU A 78 7.32 9.22 1.05
CA LEU A 78 8.67 9.63 0.67
C LEU A 78 8.71 10.73 -0.38
N GLY A 79 7.67 10.83 -1.22
CA GLY A 79 7.57 11.82 -2.30
C GLY A 79 8.86 11.92 -3.13
N PRO A 80 9.53 13.08 -3.21
CA PRO A 80 10.76 13.25 -3.99
C PRO A 80 11.94 12.37 -3.56
N ASP A 81 11.95 11.86 -2.32
CA ASP A 81 13.02 11.01 -1.80
C ASP A 81 12.87 9.54 -2.20
N SER A 82 11.71 9.14 -2.76
CA SER A 82 11.47 7.78 -3.27
C SER A 82 12.54 7.29 -4.25
N LYS A 83 13.11 8.17 -5.07
CA LYS A 83 14.21 7.86 -5.98
C LYS A 83 15.46 7.35 -5.25
N TYR A 84 15.73 7.84 -4.03
CA TYR A 84 16.85 7.39 -3.22
C TYR A 84 16.50 6.09 -2.51
N PHE A 85 15.26 5.92 -2.06
CA PHE A 85 14.79 4.64 -1.54
C PHE A 85 15.00 3.51 -2.57
N ILE A 86 14.52 3.71 -3.81
CA ILE A 86 14.67 2.75 -4.90
C ILE A 86 16.15 2.44 -5.20
N ARG A 87 17.02 3.45 -5.20
CA ARG A 87 18.48 3.25 -5.33
C ARG A 87 19.07 2.46 -4.16
N GLY A 88 18.62 2.76 -2.95
CA GLY A 88 19.07 2.12 -1.71
C GLY A 88 18.71 0.64 -1.65
N LEU A 89 17.59 0.22 -2.24
CA LEU A 89 17.18 -1.19 -2.29
C LEU A 89 18.22 -2.10 -2.96
N LYS A 90 18.99 -1.57 -3.92
CA LYS A 90 20.12 -2.32 -4.50
C LYS A 90 21.17 -2.65 -3.46
N GLN A 91 21.50 -1.68 -2.61
CA GLN A 91 22.54 -1.83 -1.61
C GLN A 91 22.08 -2.68 -0.42
N THR A 92 20.82 -2.53 -0.01
CA THR A 92 20.29 -3.19 1.20
C THR A 92 19.73 -4.58 0.92
N ARG A 93 19.20 -4.84 -0.28
CA ARG A 93 18.51 -6.09 -0.64
C ARG A 93 18.93 -6.69 -1.97
N GLY A 94 19.84 -6.06 -2.72
CA GLY A 94 20.25 -6.54 -4.05
C GLY A 94 19.18 -6.36 -5.13
N ILE A 95 18.13 -5.57 -4.88
CA ILE A 95 17.06 -5.33 -5.86
C ILE A 95 17.58 -4.33 -6.89
N ASP A 96 17.63 -4.71 -8.17
CA ASP A 96 18.10 -3.79 -9.21
C ASP A 96 17.05 -2.70 -9.48
N PRO A 97 17.41 -1.40 -9.39
CA PRO A 97 16.46 -0.31 -9.58
C PRO A 97 15.86 -0.28 -10.97
N LYS A 98 16.60 -0.68 -12.01
CA LYS A 98 16.09 -0.67 -13.38
C LYS A 98 15.08 -1.80 -13.57
N GLU A 99 15.40 -2.99 -13.06
CA GLU A 99 14.47 -4.12 -13.10
C GLU A 99 13.18 -3.82 -12.33
N LEU A 100 13.31 -3.20 -11.15
CA LEU A 100 12.18 -2.78 -10.34
C LEU A 100 11.32 -1.72 -11.05
N LEU A 101 11.92 -0.67 -11.62
CA LEU A 101 11.20 0.40 -12.33
C LEU A 101 10.53 -0.07 -13.64
N ASN A 102 10.96 -1.20 -14.19
CA ASN A 102 10.36 -1.79 -15.38
C ASN A 102 9.21 -2.76 -15.05
N GLN A 103 8.95 -3.04 -13.77
CA GLN A 103 7.80 -3.84 -13.37
C GLN A 103 6.48 -3.10 -13.65
N PRO A 104 5.38 -3.82 -13.87
CA PRO A 104 4.05 -3.25 -13.82
C PRO A 104 3.83 -2.52 -12.48
N GLU A 105 2.99 -1.48 -12.50
CA GLU A 105 2.78 -0.60 -11.34
C GLU A 105 2.41 -1.39 -10.06
N GLU A 106 1.48 -2.33 -10.17
CA GLU A 106 1.08 -3.19 -9.07
C GLU A 106 2.26 -4.01 -8.51
N GLU A 107 3.02 -4.66 -9.39
CA GLU A 107 4.17 -5.47 -9.02
C GLU A 107 5.27 -4.62 -8.34
N PHE A 108 5.48 -3.41 -8.86
CA PHE A 108 6.39 -2.44 -8.26
C PHE A 108 5.99 -2.17 -6.81
N TYR A 109 4.74 -1.78 -6.55
CA TYR A 109 4.32 -1.46 -5.18
C TYR A 109 4.25 -2.69 -4.28
N ARG A 110 3.86 -3.84 -4.82
CA ARG A 110 3.93 -5.12 -4.10
C ARG A 110 5.34 -5.40 -3.60
N ILE A 111 6.33 -5.32 -4.49
CA ILE A 111 7.73 -5.56 -4.13
C ILE A 111 8.13 -4.56 -3.06
N ILE A 112 7.93 -3.26 -3.29
CA ILE A 112 8.26 -2.18 -2.34
C ILE A 112 7.65 -2.45 -0.95
N GLY A 113 6.34 -2.67 -0.87
CA GLY A 113 5.63 -2.83 0.41
C GLY A 113 5.87 -4.18 1.10
N SER A 114 6.42 -5.17 0.39
CA SER A 114 6.86 -6.44 0.98
C SER A 114 8.22 -6.35 1.69
N VAL A 115 9.00 -5.29 1.41
CA VAL A 115 10.32 -5.13 1.98
C VAL A 115 10.20 -4.66 3.44
N ASN A 116 10.46 -5.57 4.38
CA ASN A 116 10.56 -5.21 5.80
C ASN A 116 11.92 -4.54 6.08
N LEU A 117 11.98 -3.22 5.98
CA LEU A 117 13.16 -2.39 6.24
C LEU A 117 12.77 -1.04 6.85
N ASP A 118 13.75 -0.41 7.50
CA ASP A 118 13.66 0.99 7.84
C ASP A 118 13.87 1.85 6.58
N GLU A 119 12.83 2.59 6.21
CA GLU A 119 12.78 3.38 4.98
C GLU A 119 13.80 4.51 4.99
N PHE A 120 14.07 5.07 6.16
CA PHE A 120 15.07 6.12 6.33
C PHE A 120 16.47 5.58 6.06
N ASP A 121 16.81 4.40 6.61
CA ASP A 121 18.11 3.75 6.37
C ASP A 121 18.33 3.44 4.89
N VAL A 122 17.29 2.95 4.21
CA VAL A 122 17.35 2.67 2.77
C VAL A 122 17.54 3.94 1.95
N VAL A 123 16.79 5.02 2.26
CA VAL A 123 16.98 6.33 1.62
C VAL A 123 18.41 6.84 1.83
N MET A 124 18.94 6.73 3.06
CA MET A 124 20.29 7.17 3.38
C MET A 124 21.37 6.36 2.66
N ALA A 125 21.17 5.06 2.48
CA ALA A 125 22.03 4.24 1.64
C ALA A 125 22.02 4.74 0.18
N GLY A 126 20.83 4.95 -0.39
CA GLY A 126 20.67 5.44 -1.76
C GLY A 126 21.16 6.87 -2.00
N ARG A 127 21.23 7.73 -0.98
CA ARG A 127 21.84 9.07 -1.06
C ARG A 127 23.37 9.04 -1.14
N LYS A 128 24.00 7.98 -0.61
CA LYS A 128 25.46 7.79 -0.63
C LYS A 128 25.96 7.06 -1.89
N ALA A 129 25.02 6.52 -2.68
CA ALA A 129 25.25 5.72 -3.89
C ALA A 129 25.60 6.56 -5.12
#